data_AF-A0A963JJ15-F1
#
_entry.id   AF-A0A963JJ15-F1
#
_cell.length_a   1.000
_cell.length_b   1.000
_cell.length_c   1.000
_cell.angle_alpha   90.00
_cell.angle_beta   90.00
_cell.angle_gamma   90.00
#
_symmetry.space_group_name_H-M   'P 1'
#
loop_
_entity.id
_entity.type
_entity.pdbx_description
1 polymer ?
#
loop_
_entity_poly.entity_id
_entity_poly.type
_entity_poly.pdbx_seq_one_letter_code
_entity_poly.pdbx_strand_id
1 'polypeptide(L)'
;MTTADPGLPEAFAAATRRGATAREVLRAGAVFILLAAMLVGFTVAQPAFIGINNLMSILQAVSVVAILGTGVTVTLAVGGFDLSIGAVAASSVMA
;
A
#
# COMPACT_ATOMS: atom_id res chain seq x y z
N MET A 1 12.06 -8.46 -56.61
CA MET A 1 12.78 -7.61 -55.64
C MET A 1 11.94 -7.60 -54.38
N THR A 2 12.22 -8.54 -53.49
CA THR A 2 11.59 -8.69 -52.17
C THR A 2 12.61 -8.19 -51.16
N THR A 3 12.29 -7.14 -50.41
CA THR A 3 13.08 -6.72 -49.26
C THR A 3 12.15 -6.83 -48.07
N ALA A 4 12.15 -8.03 -47.47
CA ALA A 4 11.61 -8.25 -46.14
C ALA A 4 12.32 -7.30 -45.18
N ASP A 5 11.55 -6.44 -44.51
CA ASP A 5 11.99 -5.62 -43.39
C ASP A 5 12.15 -6.53 -42.15
N PRO A 6 13.37 -6.76 -41.62
CA PRO A 6 13.57 -7.63 -40.46
C PRO A 6 13.50 -6.88 -39.11
N GLY A 7 13.16 -5.59 -39.06
CA GLY A 7 13.52 -4.73 -37.93
C GLY A 7 12.59 -4.71 -36.71
N LEU A 8 11.35 -5.21 -36.79
CA LEU A 8 10.33 -4.95 -35.77
C LEU A 8 10.22 -5.91 -34.57
N PRO A 9 10.74 -7.16 -34.58
CA PRO A 9 10.65 -8.03 -33.39
C PRO A 9 11.78 -7.85 -32.37
N GLU A 10 12.96 -7.37 -32.76
CA GLU A 10 14.11 -7.27 -31.85
C GLU A 10 14.00 -6.10 -30.86
N ALA A 11 13.41 -4.97 -31.28
CA ALA A 11 13.21 -3.80 -30.43
C ALA A 11 12.22 -4.06 -29.28
N PHE A 12 11.16 -4.85 -29.53
CA PHE A 12 10.20 -5.24 -28.51
C PHE A 12 10.75 -6.31 -27.55
N ALA A 13 11.61 -7.21 -28.03
CA ALA A 13 12.21 -8.26 -27.21
C ALA A 13 13.31 -7.77 -26.25
N ALA A 14 13.98 -6.66 -26.58
CA ALA A 14 15.07 -6.10 -25.77
C ALA A 14 14.57 -5.34 -24.53
N ALA A 15 13.38 -4.73 -24.58
CA ALA A 15 12.80 -3.95 -23.48
C ALA A 15 12.40 -4.81 -22.27
N THR A 16 12.13 -6.09 -22.49
CA THR A 16 11.58 -7.02 -21.49
C THR A 16 12.64 -7.64 -20.55
N ARG A 17 13.94 -7.48 -20.85
CA ARG A 17 15.04 -8.17 -20.12
C ARG A 17 15.83 -7.30 -19.15
N ARG A 18 15.29 -6.16 -18.73
CA ARG A 18 15.95 -5.34 -17.70
C ARG A 18 15.60 -5.90 -16.32
N GLY A 19 16.35 -6.92 -15.90
CA GLY A 19 16.21 -7.50 -14.56
C GLY A 19 16.31 -6.41 -13.51
N ALA A 20 15.29 -6.32 -12.64
CA ALA A 20 15.25 -5.30 -11.59
C ALA A 20 16.52 -5.40 -10.75
N THR A 21 17.23 -4.28 -10.62
CA THR A 21 18.46 -4.25 -9.81
C THR A 21 18.12 -4.44 -8.33
N ALA A 22 19.02 -5.03 -7.53
CA ALA A 22 18.78 -5.27 -6.11
C ALA A 22 18.35 -3.99 -5.35
N ARG A 23 18.90 -2.83 -5.73
CA ARG A 23 18.52 -1.51 -5.19
C ARG A 23 17.07 -1.13 -5.51
N GLU A 24 16.58 -1.53 -6.67
CA GLU A 24 15.23 -1.28 -7.17
C GLU A 24 14.21 -2.16 -6.45
N VAL A 25 14.55 -3.43 -6.23
CA VAL A 25 13.77 -4.36 -5.40
C VAL A 25 13.71 -3.90 -3.94
N LEU A 26 14.85 -3.47 -3.37
CA LEU A 26 14.90 -2.93 -2.00
C LEU A 26 14.04 -1.67 -1.86
N ARG A 27 14.05 -0.77 -2.86
CA ARG A 27 13.25 0.46 -2.83
C ARG A 27 11.76 0.17 -2.98
N ALA A 28 11.38 -0.72 -3.90
CA ALA A 28 9.98 -1.10 -4.12
C ALA A 28 9.41 -1.94 -2.95
N GLY A 29 10.25 -2.78 -2.33
CA GLY A 29 9.88 -3.68 -1.24
C GLY A 29 10.13 -3.14 0.16
N ALA A 30 10.63 -1.90 0.31
CA ALA A 30 11.11 -1.37 1.60
C ALA A 30 10.10 -1.52 2.74
N VAL A 31 8.83 -1.26 2.49
CA VAL A 31 7.75 -1.38 3.48
C VAL A 31 7.56 -2.83 3.93
N PHE A 32 7.54 -3.78 2.99
CA PHE A 32 7.39 -5.20 3.30
C PHE A 32 8.62 -5.77 4.00
N ILE A 33 9.82 -5.32 3.61
CA ILE A 33 11.08 -5.70 4.27
C ILE A 33 11.08 -5.19 5.70
N LEU A 34 10.69 -3.93 5.92
CA LEU A 34 10.57 -3.35 7.25
C LEU A 34 9.54 -4.11 8.09
N LEU A 35 8.37 -4.43 7.52
CA LEU A 35 7.36 -5.23 8.20
C LEU A 35 7.90 -6.60 8.62
N ALA A 36 8.58 -7.30 7.71
CA ALA A 36 9.20 -8.60 8.02
C ALA A 36 10.25 -8.47 9.14
N ALA A 37 11.10 -7.44 9.08
CA ALA A 37 12.09 -7.17 10.11
C ALA A 37 11.42 -6.89 11.47
N MET A 38 10.33 -6.12 11.50
CA MET A 38 9.57 -5.85 12.73
C MET A 38 8.90 -7.12 13.27
N LEU A 39 8.29 -7.95 12.42
CA LEU A 39 7.68 -9.21 12.84
C LEU A 39 8.72 -10.13 13.48
N VAL A 40 9.87 -10.34 12.83
CA VAL A 40 10.95 -11.17 13.37
C VAL A 40 11.52 -10.55 14.64
N GLY A 41 11.83 -9.25 14.62
CA GLY A 41 12.40 -8.54 15.76
C GLY A 41 11.51 -8.61 17.01
N PHE A 42 10.22 -8.34 16.89
CA PHE A 42 9.29 -8.43 18.02
C PHE A 42 9.00 -9.86 18.44
N THR A 43 8.99 -10.83 17.53
CA THR A 43 8.86 -12.25 17.90
C THR A 43 10.03 -12.70 18.77
N VAL A 44 11.27 -12.30 18.42
CA VAL A 44 12.47 -12.65 19.18
C VAL A 44 12.51 -11.89 20.51
N ALA A 45 12.19 -10.60 20.52
CA ALA A 45 12.23 -9.78 21.73
C ALA A 45 11.09 -10.09 22.71
N GLN A 46 9.92 -10.50 22.21
CA GLN A 46 8.72 -10.79 22.98
C GLN A 46 7.97 -11.98 22.35
N PRO A 47 8.23 -13.24 22.78
CA PRO A 47 7.60 -14.42 22.20
C PRO A 47 6.05 -14.40 22.26
N ALA A 48 5.48 -13.70 23.23
CA ALA A 48 4.03 -13.49 23.34
C ALA A 48 3.44 -12.66 22.18
N PHE A 49 4.26 -11.95 21.41
CA PHE A 49 3.85 -11.15 20.25
C PHE A 49 3.10 -11.97 19.20
N ILE A 50 3.55 -13.19 18.90
CA ILE A 50 2.88 -14.08 17.94
C ILE A 50 1.78 -14.94 18.57
N GLY A 51 1.50 -14.74 19.86
CA GLY A 51 0.43 -15.43 20.55
C GLY A 51 -0.93 -15.08 19.95
N ILE A 52 -1.84 -16.07 19.89
CA ILE A 52 -3.17 -15.91 19.28
C ILE A 52 -3.93 -14.71 19.85
N ASN A 53 -3.85 -14.46 21.16
CA ASN A 53 -4.54 -13.34 21.79
C ASN A 53 -4.03 -11.99 21.26
N ASN A 54 -2.70 -11.80 21.18
CA ASN A 54 -2.12 -10.57 20.66
C ASN A 54 -2.40 -10.40 19.17
N LEU A 55 -2.32 -11.48 18.40
CA LEU A 55 -2.66 -11.45 16.97
C LEU A 55 -4.13 -11.06 16.76
N MET A 56 -5.05 -11.61 17.56
CA MET A 56 -6.47 -11.23 17.53
C MET A 56 -6.69 -9.78 17.93
N SER A 57 -5.96 -9.26 18.93
CA SER A 57 -6.01 -7.84 19.30
C SER A 57 -5.55 -6.93 18.16
N ILE A 58 -4.45 -7.28 17.48
CA ILE A 58 -3.96 -6.53 16.31
C ILE A 58 -4.97 -6.58 15.16
N LEU A 59 -5.46 -7.77 14.81
CA LEU A 59 -6.46 -7.96 13.74
C LEU A 59 -7.73 -7.16 14.03
N GLN A 60 -8.22 -7.17 15.28
CA GLN A 60 -9.39 -6.40 15.67
C GLN A 60 -9.15 -4.89 15.56
N ALA A 61 -8.00 -4.39 16.04
CA ALA A 61 -7.64 -2.98 15.92
C ALA A 61 -7.57 -2.53 14.45
N VAL A 62 -6.90 -3.31 13.60
CA VAL A 62 -6.81 -3.02 12.16
C VAL A 62 -8.16 -3.15 11.46
N SER A 63 -9.01 -4.10 11.86
CA SER A 63 -10.35 -4.28 11.28
C SER A 63 -11.24 -3.06 11.53
N VAL A 64 -11.22 -2.50 12.74
CA VAL A 64 -11.96 -1.26 13.05
C VAL A 64 -11.50 -0.13 12.14
N VAL A 65 -10.19 0.08 12.00
CA VAL A 65 -9.63 1.10 11.12
C VAL A 65 -9.99 0.84 9.65
N ALA A 66 -9.95 -0.41 9.19
CA ALA A 66 -10.28 -0.77 7.82
C ALA A 66 -11.75 -0.56 7.49
N ILE A 67 -12.66 -0.92 8.41
CA ILE A 67 -14.12 -0.69 8.24
C ILE A 67 -14.40 0.81 8.17
N LEU A 68 -13.87 1.60 9.10
CA LEU A 68 -14.03 3.05 9.11
C LEU A 68 -13.42 3.69 7.85
N GLY A 69 -12.20 3.31 7.49
CA GLY A 69 -11.51 3.80 6.29
C GLY A 69 -12.25 3.45 5.00
N THR A 70 -12.87 2.28 4.93
CA THR A 70 -13.71 1.88 3.80
C THR A 70 -14.95 2.77 3.72
N GLY A 71 -15.62 3.03 4.85
CA GLY A 71 -16.75 3.98 4.91
C GLY A 71 -16.37 5.39 4.43
N VAL A 72 -15.21 5.89 4.87
CA VAL A 72 -14.67 7.19 4.41
C VAL A 72 -14.33 7.17 2.91
N THR A 73 -13.75 6.08 2.41
CA THR A 73 -13.37 5.97 0.99
C THR A 73 -14.61 5.94 0.09
N VAL A 74 -15.66 5.21 0.46
CA VAL A 74 -16.91 5.13 -0.32
C VAL A 74 -17.63 6.48 -0.35
N THR A 75 -17.73 7.14 0.79
CA THR A 75 -18.36 8.47 0.89
C THR A 75 -17.58 9.53 0.13
N LEU A 76 -16.25 9.47 0.14
CA LEU A 76 -15.39 10.33 -0.68
C LEU A 76 -15.55 10.05 -2.19
N ALA A 77 -15.64 8.77 -2.59
CA ALA A 77 -15.78 8.38 -4.00
C ALA A 77 -17.13 8.79 -4.62
N VAL A 78 -18.21 8.81 -3.84
CA VAL A 78 -19.54 9.29 -4.28
C VAL A 78 -19.60 10.83 -4.33
N GLY A 79 -18.55 11.52 -3.88
CA GLY A 79 -18.54 12.98 -3.73
C GLY A 79 -19.39 13.47 -2.56
N GLY A 80 -19.81 12.56 -1.67
CA GLY A 80 -20.77 12.77 -0.59
C GLY A 80 -20.16 12.93 0.80
N PHE A 81 -18.84 12.78 0.97
CA PHE A 81 -18.16 13.47 2.07
C PHE A 81 -18.06 14.92 1.65
N ASP A 82 -19.18 15.64 1.79
CA ASP A 82 -19.21 17.06 1.54
C ASP A 82 -18.29 17.72 2.59
N LEU A 83 -17.02 17.85 2.24
CA LEU A 83 -16.00 18.50 3.05
C LEU A 83 -16.36 19.97 3.28
N SER A 84 -17.35 20.52 2.55
CA SER A 84 -17.90 21.84 2.83
C SER A 84 -18.62 21.90 4.18
N ILE A 85 -19.26 20.83 4.66
CA ILE A 85 -19.80 20.79 6.04
C ILE A 85 -18.66 20.90 7.08
N GLY A 86 -17.51 20.29 6.80
CA GLY A 86 -16.32 20.41 7.65
C GLY A 86 -15.73 21.82 7.64
N ALA A 87 -15.68 22.48 6.48
CA ALA A 87 -15.27 23.87 6.34
C ALA A 87 -16.25 24.86 7.01
N VAL A 88 -17.57 24.64 6.86
CA VAL A 88 -18.62 25.42 7.53
C VAL A 88 -18.53 25.25 9.05
N ALA A 89 -18.40 24.03 9.56
CA ALA A 89 -18.27 23.78 10.99
C ALA A 89 -17.02 24.44 11.60
N ALA A 90 -15.87 24.34 10.93
CA ALA A 90 -14.63 25.00 11.36
C ALA A 90 -14.75 26.53 11.33
N SER A 91 -15.43 27.11 10.32
CA SER A 91 -15.67 28.55 10.25
C SER A 91 -16.69 29.06 11.28
N SER A 92 -17.70 28.26 11.64
CA SER A 92 -18.72 28.63 12.62
C SER A 92 -18.23 28.61 14.07
N VAL A 93 -17.15 27.87 14.36
CA VAL A 93 -16.53 27.81 15.69
C VAL A 93 -15.54 28.95 15.95
N MET A 94 -15.08 29.63 14.89
CA MET A 94 -14.13 30.74 14.95
C MET A 94 -14.82 32.12 14.89
N ALA A 95 -16.13 32.18 15.12
CA ALA A 95 -16.92 33.42 15.16
C ALA A 95 -17.51 33.65 16.55
#